data_AF-A0A0N5B6T0-F1
#
_entry.id   AF-A0A0N5B6T0-F1
#
_cell.length_a   1.000
_cell.length_b   1.000
_cell.length_c   1.000
_cell.angle_alpha   90.00
_cell.angle_beta   90.00
_cell.angle_gamma   90.00
#
_symmetry.space_group_name_H-M   'P 1'
#
loop_
_entity.id
_entity.type
_entity.pdbx_description
1 polymer ?
#
loop_
_entity_poly.entity_id
_entity_poly.type
_entity_poly.pdbx_seq_one_letter_code
_entity_poly.pdbx_strand_id
1 'polypeptide(L)'
;MDNYIPKVGVQETITQKEMIEIDAFLLAIMNTTIAKQFFTFLTSKNHPYARDRSTLVKNLKQIWFHPYSRSRGILDSSGFEHVFMGEIKNNKVGGLHNWYRFYLLESRERNSNFDYKGYIKKRFGIISSVKFSWRGYYKKIGSFFMGTSPEFDFFTFTLCFLFRRESSGCNIEINGCPTTITVYDFRYNNKILVGTVYPHIETMTK
;
A
#
# COMPACT_ATOMS: atom_id res chain seq x y z
N MET A 1 -0.27 13.34 3.45
CA MET A 1 0.42 13.07 2.16
C MET A 1 1.42 14.17 1.80
N ASP A 2 1.25 15.38 2.32
CA ASP A 2 1.91 16.59 1.79
C ASP A 2 3.34 16.83 2.30
N ASN A 3 3.78 16.06 3.31
CA ASN A 3 5.11 16.20 3.94
C ASN A 3 6.06 15.03 3.60
N TYR A 4 5.70 14.18 2.62
CA TYR A 4 6.42 12.93 2.33
C TYR A 4 7.64 13.14 1.42
N ILE A 5 8.77 12.52 1.79
CA ILE A 5 10.02 12.54 1.01
C ILE A 5 10.17 11.21 0.24
N PRO A 6 10.11 11.20 -1.09
CA PRO A 6 10.08 9.94 -1.84
C PRO A 6 11.43 9.25 -1.99
N LYS A 7 12.53 9.84 -1.51
CA LYS A 7 13.89 9.34 -1.76
C LYS A 7 14.34 8.43 -0.61
N VAL A 8 14.46 7.14 -0.89
CA VAL A 8 15.03 6.18 0.07
C VAL A 8 16.55 6.34 0.19
N GLY A 9 17.14 5.85 1.27
CA GLY A 9 18.56 5.95 1.61
C GLY A 9 18.95 7.25 2.31
N VAL A 10 17.98 8.04 2.74
CA VAL A 10 18.12 9.15 3.69
C VAL A 10 17.40 8.73 4.96
N GLN A 11 18.00 8.95 6.12
CA GLN A 11 17.37 8.55 7.38
C GLN A 11 16.11 9.38 7.58
N GLU A 12 14.97 8.70 7.65
CA GLU A 12 13.72 9.31 8.05
C GLU A 12 13.57 9.10 9.56
N THR A 13 13.68 10.19 10.31
CA THR A 13 13.32 10.18 11.72
C THR A 13 11.82 10.43 11.80
N ILE A 14 11.06 9.42 12.22
CA ILE A 14 9.62 9.59 12.45
C ILE A 14 9.42 10.70 13.48
N THR A 15 8.90 11.82 13.01
CA THR A 15 8.62 13.01 13.80
C THR A 15 7.35 12.82 14.63
N GLN A 16 7.21 13.62 15.68
CA GLN A 16 5.97 13.64 16.46
C GLN A 16 4.75 13.98 15.61
N LYS A 17 4.92 14.85 14.61
CA LYS A 17 3.86 15.21 13.66
C LYS A 17 3.43 14.00 12.82
N GLU A 18 4.38 13.23 12.29
CA GLU A 18 4.06 12.02 11.52
C GLU A 18 3.36 10.97 12.38
N MET A 19 3.77 10.79 13.65
CA MET A 19 3.05 9.90 14.56
C MET A 19 1.59 10.32 14.76
N ILE A 20 1.32 11.62 14.92
CA ILE A 20 -0.04 12.17 15.03
C ILE A 20 -0.83 11.93 13.74
N GLU A 21 -0.22 12.16 12.57
CA GLU A 21 -0.87 11.94 11.27
C GLU A 21 -1.21 10.45 11.06
N ILE A 22 -0.31 9.53 11.43
CA ILE A 22 -0.53 8.08 11.38
C ILE A 22 -1.69 7.67 12.30
N ASP A 23 -1.71 8.18 13.54
CA ASP A 23 -2.76 7.86 14.50
C ASP A 23 -4.11 8.44 14.07
N ALA A 24 -4.14 9.65 13.50
CA ALA A 24 -5.33 10.24 12.92
C ALA A 24 -5.86 9.44 11.72
N PHE A 25 -4.97 8.98 10.84
CA PHE A 25 -5.34 8.11 9.72
C PHE A 25 -5.95 6.79 10.21
N LEU A 26 -5.27 6.10 11.13
CA LEU A 26 -5.74 4.85 11.70
C LEU A 26 -7.10 5.03 12.39
N LEU A 27 -7.26 6.10 13.18
CA LEU A 27 -8.54 6.42 13.82
C LEU A 27 -9.65 6.62 12.79
N ALA A 28 -9.39 7.36 11.72
CA ALA A 28 -10.37 7.66 10.68
C ALA A 28 -10.83 6.37 9.97
N ILE A 29 -9.89 5.55 9.49
CA ILE A 29 -10.26 4.31 8.78
C ILE A 29 -10.92 3.29 9.71
N MET A 30 -10.56 3.26 10.99
CA MET A 30 -11.12 2.32 11.98
C MET A 30 -12.56 2.64 12.38
N ASN A 31 -13.05 3.85 12.08
CA ASN A 31 -14.44 4.25 12.31
C ASN A 31 -15.39 3.81 11.18
N THR A 32 -14.86 3.29 10.08
CA THR A 32 -15.64 2.89 8.90
C THR A 32 -16.37 1.56 9.10
N THR A 33 -17.40 1.31 8.28
CA THR A 33 -18.09 0.00 8.23
C THR A 33 -17.15 -1.12 7.77
N ILE A 34 -16.22 -0.82 6.86
CA ILE A 34 -15.22 -1.79 6.36
C ILE A 34 -14.33 -2.25 7.50
N ALA A 35 -13.86 -1.35 8.37
CA ALA A 35 -13.08 -1.72 9.54
C ALA A 35 -13.85 -2.63 10.52
N LYS A 36 -15.14 -2.35 10.73
CA LYS A 36 -16.01 -3.20 11.57
C LYS A 36 -16.10 -4.62 10.98
N GLN A 37 -16.35 -4.73 9.67
CA GLN A 37 -16.41 -6.03 8.98
C GLN A 37 -15.07 -6.77 9.03
N PHE A 38 -13.96 -6.07 8.81
CA PHE A 38 -12.60 -6.61 8.92
C PHE A 38 -12.33 -7.16 10.32
N PHE A 39 -12.66 -6.39 11.37
CA PHE A 39 -12.50 -6.83 12.75
C PHE A 39 -13.36 -8.07 13.05
N THR A 40 -14.66 -8.03 12.71
CA THR A 40 -15.58 -9.17 12.88
C THR A 40 -15.07 -10.43 12.17
N PHE A 41 -14.59 -10.28 10.93
CA PHE A 41 -14.02 -11.39 10.17
C PHE A 41 -12.81 -12.00 10.88
N LEU A 42 -11.83 -11.19 11.29
CA LEU A 42 -10.65 -11.67 12.00
C LEU A 42 -11.00 -12.34 13.34
N THR A 43 -11.94 -11.77 14.10
CA THR A 43 -12.43 -12.36 15.35
C THR A 43 -13.10 -13.71 15.08
N SER A 44 -13.91 -13.84 14.02
CA SER A 44 -14.53 -15.12 13.64
C SER A 44 -13.51 -16.21 13.28
N LYS A 45 -12.28 -15.82 12.91
CA LYS A 45 -11.16 -16.72 12.65
C LYS A 45 -10.25 -16.93 13.86
N ASN A 46 -10.60 -16.41 15.03
CA ASN A 46 -9.74 -16.37 16.23
C ASN A 46 -8.34 -15.80 15.92
N HIS A 47 -8.25 -14.87 14.97
CA HIS A 47 -6.97 -14.36 14.51
C HIS A 47 -6.35 -13.44 15.57
N PRO A 48 -5.05 -13.60 15.94
CA PRO A 48 -4.43 -12.88 17.06
C PRO A 48 -4.41 -11.36 16.89
N TYR A 49 -4.59 -10.87 15.66
CA TYR A 49 -4.66 -9.44 15.38
C TYR A 49 -5.95 -8.79 15.90
N ALA A 50 -7.02 -9.55 16.12
CA ALA A 50 -8.34 -9.02 16.47
C ALA A 50 -8.85 -9.54 17.82
N ARG A 51 -7.95 -9.63 18.82
CA ARG A 51 -8.33 -9.92 20.22
C ARG A 51 -9.26 -8.84 20.78
N ASP A 52 -8.93 -7.59 20.47
CA ASP A 52 -9.71 -6.40 20.80
C ASP A 52 -9.32 -5.27 19.82
N ARG A 53 -10.05 -4.15 19.83
CA ARG A 53 -9.81 -3.04 18.89
C ARG A 53 -8.43 -2.38 19.09
N SER A 54 -7.95 -2.28 20.32
CA SER A 54 -6.64 -1.68 20.63
C SER A 54 -5.51 -2.57 20.10
N THR A 55 -5.61 -3.88 20.33
CA THR A 55 -4.70 -4.88 19.76
C THR A 55 -4.70 -4.81 18.23
N LEU A 56 -5.87 -4.66 17.59
CA LEU A 56 -5.93 -4.52 16.14
C LEU A 56 -5.20 -3.26 15.66
N VAL A 57 -5.49 -2.10 16.23
CA VAL A 57 -4.84 -0.84 15.84
C VAL A 57 -3.32 -0.93 16.03
N LYS A 58 -2.85 -1.47 17.16
CA LYS A 58 -1.42 -1.67 17.42
C LYS A 58 -0.76 -2.56 16.36
N ASN A 59 -1.40 -3.66 16.00
CA ASN A 59 -0.87 -4.58 15.01
C ASN A 59 -0.87 -3.99 13.60
N LEU A 60 -1.94 -3.28 13.20
CA LEU A 60 -2.00 -2.54 11.93
C LEU A 60 -0.91 -1.48 11.87
N LYS A 61 -0.72 -0.71 12.95
CA LYS A 61 0.34 0.28 13.08
C LYS A 61 1.72 -0.38 12.88
N GLN A 62 1.94 -1.54 13.49
CA GLN A 62 3.20 -2.26 13.34
C GLN A 62 3.44 -2.71 11.89
N ILE A 63 2.52 -3.44 11.26
CA ILE A 63 2.82 -4.04 9.95
C ILE A 63 2.93 -3.00 8.83
N TRP A 64 2.23 -1.87 8.94
CA TRP A 64 2.17 -0.85 7.89
C TRP A 64 3.13 0.31 8.12
N PHE A 65 3.32 0.76 9.37
CA PHE A 65 4.02 2.00 9.68
C PHE A 65 5.31 1.80 10.49
N HIS A 66 5.69 0.57 10.83
CA HIS A 66 6.99 0.35 11.45
C HIS A 66 8.11 0.63 10.43
N PRO A 67 9.08 1.48 10.76
CA PRO A 67 10.15 1.83 9.84
C PRO A 67 11.09 0.63 9.65
N TYR A 68 11.56 0.45 8.42
CA TYR A 68 12.61 -0.51 8.09
C TYR A 68 13.51 0.06 6.99
N SER A 69 14.67 -0.58 6.79
CA SER A 69 15.60 -0.14 5.77
C SER A 69 15.36 -0.82 4.44
N ARG A 70 15.10 -0.04 3.40
CA ARG A 70 15.15 -0.50 2.01
C ARG A 70 16.49 -0.21 1.36
N SER A 71 17.27 0.74 1.86
CA SER A 71 18.57 1.09 1.29
C SER A 71 19.64 1.24 2.35
N ARG A 72 20.77 0.53 2.17
CA ARG A 72 22.02 0.72 2.92
C ARG A 72 21.90 0.61 4.45
N GLY A 73 20.91 -0.10 4.98
CA GLY A 73 20.71 -0.26 6.43
C GLY A 73 20.13 0.98 7.12
N ILE A 74 19.76 2.02 6.38
CA ILE A 74 19.13 3.24 6.88
C ILE A 74 17.63 3.03 6.97
N LEU A 75 17.01 3.32 8.13
CA LEU A 75 15.55 3.35 8.30
C LEU A 75 14.98 4.51 7.47
N ASP A 76 14.36 4.18 6.34
CA ASP A 76 14.05 5.12 5.26
C ASP A 76 12.71 4.83 4.56
N SER A 77 11.89 3.97 5.16
CA SER A 77 10.67 3.45 4.55
C SER A 77 9.77 2.71 5.54
N SER A 78 8.52 2.55 5.16
CA SER A 78 7.51 1.70 5.76
C SER A 78 6.65 1.01 4.68
N GLY A 79 5.83 0.04 5.09
CA GLY A 79 4.91 -0.62 4.17
C GLY A 79 3.88 0.35 3.57
N PHE A 80 3.42 1.30 4.39
CA PHE A 80 2.48 2.33 3.97
C PHE A 80 3.09 3.28 2.93
N GLU A 81 4.29 3.81 3.21
CA GLU A 81 4.98 4.71 2.29
C GLU A 81 5.24 4.03 0.96
N HIS A 82 5.76 2.81 0.98
CA HIS A 82 6.00 2.09 -0.26
C HIS A 82 4.71 1.86 -1.06
N VAL A 83 3.69 1.26 -0.45
CA VAL A 83 2.48 0.86 -1.17
C VAL A 83 1.65 2.07 -1.61
N PHE A 84 1.37 3.00 -0.70
CA PHE A 84 0.45 4.11 -0.95
C PHE A 84 1.13 5.36 -1.48
N MET A 85 2.33 5.70 -0.99
CA MET A 85 3.00 6.97 -1.35
C MET A 85 3.93 6.83 -2.55
N GLY A 86 4.62 5.70 -2.67
CA GLY A 86 5.62 5.43 -3.69
C GLY A 86 7.01 5.94 -3.34
N GLU A 87 8.05 5.29 -3.86
CA GLU A 87 9.45 5.56 -3.51
C GLU A 87 10.34 5.63 -4.74
N ILE A 88 11.45 6.34 -4.65
CA ILE A 88 12.50 6.39 -5.67
C ILE A 88 13.75 5.72 -5.12
N LYS A 89 14.11 4.57 -5.69
CA LYS A 89 15.30 3.78 -5.36
C LYS A 89 16.07 3.43 -6.62
N ASN A 90 17.39 3.65 -6.64
CA ASN A 90 18.27 3.31 -7.77
C ASN A 90 17.71 3.81 -9.13
N ASN A 91 17.29 5.08 -9.17
CA ASN A 91 16.71 5.73 -10.34
C ASN A 91 15.44 5.06 -10.90
N LYS A 92 14.68 4.37 -10.05
CA LYS A 92 13.42 3.71 -10.40
C LYS A 92 12.34 4.03 -9.38
N VAL A 93 11.10 4.14 -9.85
CA VAL A 93 9.93 4.29 -8.98
C VAL A 93 9.46 2.92 -8.49
N GLY A 94 9.61 2.67 -7.20
CA GLY A 94 9.02 1.55 -6.47
C GLY A 94 7.66 1.91 -5.89
N GLY A 95 6.80 0.92 -5.65
CA GLY A 95 5.54 1.18 -4.97
C GLY A 95 4.57 2.04 -5.79
N LEU A 96 3.86 2.96 -5.13
CA LEU A 96 2.87 3.86 -5.75
C LEU A 96 1.72 3.07 -6.39
N HIS A 97 0.98 2.35 -5.55
CA HIS A 97 -0.10 1.44 -5.89
C HIS A 97 -1.46 1.95 -5.38
N ASN A 98 -1.62 3.26 -5.25
CA ASN A 98 -2.87 3.91 -4.85
C ASN A 98 -3.29 4.97 -5.87
N TRP A 99 -4.51 4.85 -6.40
CA TRP A 99 -5.02 5.75 -7.44
C TRP A 99 -5.18 7.18 -6.94
N TYR A 100 -5.53 7.37 -5.67
CA TYR A 100 -5.74 8.71 -5.13
C TYR A 100 -4.41 9.46 -5.04
N ARG A 101 -3.34 8.80 -4.58
CA ARG A 101 -1.99 9.35 -4.62
C ARG A 101 -1.55 9.67 -6.05
N PHE A 102 -1.80 8.74 -6.98
CA PHE A 102 -1.52 8.95 -8.41
C PHE A 102 -2.22 10.22 -8.94
N TYR A 103 -3.52 10.37 -8.65
CA TYR A 103 -4.31 11.54 -9.06
C TYR A 103 -3.78 12.84 -8.46
N LEU A 104 -3.42 12.86 -7.17
CA LEU A 104 -2.86 14.04 -6.53
C LEU A 104 -1.56 14.48 -7.21
N LEU A 105 -0.66 13.53 -7.47
CA LEU A 105 0.60 13.78 -8.16
C LEU A 105 0.38 14.28 -9.59
N GLU A 106 -0.52 13.66 -10.35
CA GLU A 106 -0.75 14.02 -11.74
C GLU A 106 -1.50 15.36 -11.90
N SER A 107 -2.50 15.62 -11.06
CA SER A 107 -3.50 16.67 -11.33
C SER A 107 -3.54 17.83 -10.33
N ARG A 108 -2.94 17.70 -9.14
CA ARG A 108 -3.11 18.68 -8.06
C ARG A 108 -1.79 19.27 -7.55
N GLU A 109 -0.73 18.49 -7.48
CA GLU A 109 0.55 18.93 -6.95
C GLU A 109 1.37 19.67 -8.02
N ARG A 110 1.42 21.00 -7.89
CA ARG A 110 2.34 21.84 -8.68
C ARG A 110 3.77 21.42 -8.34
N ASN A 111 4.55 21.01 -9.35
CA ASN A 111 5.94 20.50 -9.23
C ASN A 111 6.08 19.03 -8.77
N SER A 112 5.05 18.21 -8.90
CA SER A 112 5.20 16.76 -8.71
C SER A 112 6.17 16.11 -9.71
N ASN A 113 6.38 16.74 -10.87
CA ASN A 113 7.10 16.19 -12.03
C ASN A 113 6.58 14.79 -12.39
N PHE A 114 5.26 14.63 -12.31
CA PHE A 114 4.55 13.43 -12.68
C PHE A 114 4.11 13.50 -14.13
N ASP A 115 4.34 12.43 -14.89
CA ASP A 115 4.03 12.34 -16.31
C ASP A 115 3.44 10.97 -16.61
N TYR A 116 2.13 10.93 -16.86
CA TYR A 116 1.43 9.71 -17.25
C TYR A 116 1.73 9.36 -18.70
N LYS A 117 2.17 8.12 -18.92
CA LYS A 117 2.67 7.64 -20.22
C LYS A 117 1.74 6.62 -20.89
N GLY A 118 0.49 6.53 -20.43
CA GLY A 118 -0.51 5.65 -20.99
C GLY A 118 -0.79 4.39 -20.17
N TYR A 119 -1.90 3.74 -20.51
CA TYR A 119 -2.33 2.51 -19.85
C TYR A 119 -1.72 1.29 -20.55
N ILE A 120 -1.57 0.21 -19.79
CA ILE A 120 -1.19 -1.11 -20.27
C ILE A 120 -2.44 -1.97 -20.37
N LYS A 121 -3.22 -2.01 -19.27
CA LYS A 121 -4.44 -2.80 -19.15
C LYS A 121 -5.42 -2.09 -18.21
N LYS A 122 -6.70 -2.29 -18.46
CA LYS A 122 -7.80 -1.91 -17.58
C LYS A 122 -8.75 -3.10 -17.46
N ARG A 123 -9.28 -3.36 -16.27
CA ARG A 123 -10.22 -4.47 -16.04
C ARG A 123 -11.40 -3.97 -15.19
N PHE A 124 -12.61 -4.11 -15.73
CA PHE A 124 -13.90 -3.85 -15.06
C PHE A 124 -14.05 -2.43 -14.48
N GLY A 125 -13.22 -1.47 -14.91
CA GLY A 125 -13.16 -0.14 -14.31
C GLY A 125 -12.58 -0.10 -12.88
N ILE A 126 -12.19 -1.26 -12.33
CA ILE A 126 -11.75 -1.42 -10.94
C ILE A 126 -10.23 -1.51 -10.85
N ILE A 127 -9.53 -2.02 -11.89
CA ILE A 127 -8.07 -2.15 -11.88
C ILE A 127 -7.50 -1.49 -13.11
N SER A 128 -6.44 -0.70 -12.90
CA SER A 128 -5.63 -0.12 -13.97
C SER A 128 -4.17 -0.49 -13.78
N SER A 129 -3.53 -0.92 -14.87
CA SER A 129 -2.07 -1.00 -14.99
C SER A 129 -1.62 0.10 -15.95
N VAL A 130 -0.68 0.93 -15.52
CA VAL A 130 -0.23 2.14 -16.23
C VAL A 130 1.29 2.24 -16.29
N LYS A 131 1.78 3.08 -17.22
CA LYS A 131 3.16 3.54 -17.33
C LYS A 131 3.21 5.00 -16.94
N PHE A 132 4.23 5.42 -16.21
CA PHE A 132 4.42 6.83 -15.88
C PHE A 132 5.87 7.12 -15.52
N SER A 133 6.23 8.39 -15.52
CA SER A 133 7.44 8.89 -14.88
C SER A 133 7.08 9.77 -13.69
N TRP A 134 7.90 9.73 -12.64
CA TRP A 134 7.78 10.61 -11.49
C TRP A 134 9.15 11.14 -11.10
N ARG A 135 9.30 12.47 -11.05
CA ARG A 135 10.58 13.17 -10.79
C ARG A 135 11.71 12.71 -11.72
N GLY A 136 11.39 12.47 -12.99
CA GLY A 136 12.34 12.04 -14.02
C GLY A 136 12.62 10.53 -14.06
N TYR A 137 12.08 9.75 -13.12
CA TYR A 137 12.30 8.30 -13.08
C TYR A 137 11.12 7.52 -13.63
N TYR A 138 11.39 6.58 -14.53
CA TYR A 138 10.36 5.82 -15.22
C TYR A 138 9.90 4.59 -14.43
N LYS A 139 8.58 4.37 -14.37
CA LYS A 139 7.95 3.13 -13.92
C LYS A 139 7.32 2.42 -15.11
N LYS A 140 7.86 1.25 -15.45
CA LYS A 140 7.37 0.44 -16.58
C LYS A 140 5.95 -0.07 -16.35
N ILE A 141 5.60 -0.46 -15.13
CA ILE A 141 4.26 -0.95 -14.77
C ILE A 141 3.97 -0.54 -13.33
N GLY A 142 2.89 0.21 -13.12
CA GLY A 142 2.25 0.42 -11.82
C GLY A 142 0.79 0.02 -11.91
N SER A 143 0.33 -0.79 -10.97
CA SER A 143 -1.04 -1.29 -10.93
C SER A 143 -1.71 -0.93 -9.61
N PHE A 144 -2.98 -0.54 -9.67
CA PHE A 144 -3.75 -0.12 -8.50
C PHE A 144 -5.25 -0.28 -8.74
N PHE A 145 -6.00 -0.32 -7.63
CA PHE A 145 -7.45 -0.21 -7.69
C PHE A 145 -7.86 1.21 -8.05
N MET A 146 -8.93 1.35 -8.81
CA MET A 146 -9.50 2.63 -9.27
C MET A 146 -10.78 2.94 -8.50
N GLY A 147 -10.90 4.17 -8.01
CA GLY A 147 -12.14 4.66 -7.39
C GLY A 147 -12.47 4.05 -6.03
N THR A 148 -11.53 3.29 -5.44
CA THR A 148 -11.67 2.71 -4.11
C THR A 148 -11.38 3.72 -3.01
N SER A 149 -11.94 3.52 -1.82
CA SER A 149 -11.58 4.32 -0.65
C SER A 149 -10.25 3.86 -0.03
N PRO A 150 -9.51 4.73 0.68
CA PRO A 150 -8.25 4.36 1.33
C PRO A 150 -8.40 3.15 2.28
N GLU A 151 -9.48 3.09 3.05
CA GLU A 151 -9.76 1.98 3.95
C GLU A 151 -10.05 0.67 3.21
N PHE A 152 -10.69 0.71 2.03
CA PHE A 152 -10.90 -0.49 1.22
C PHE A 152 -9.56 -1.10 0.79
N ASP A 153 -8.69 -0.29 0.18
CA ASP A 153 -7.36 -0.73 -0.24
C ASP A 153 -6.57 -1.26 0.97
N PHE A 154 -6.53 -0.49 2.06
CA PHE A 154 -5.77 -0.82 3.27
C PHE A 154 -6.22 -2.15 3.90
N PHE A 155 -7.52 -2.36 4.13
CA PHE A 155 -8.01 -3.58 4.75
C PHE A 155 -7.95 -4.79 3.82
N THR A 156 -8.20 -4.62 2.52
CA THR A 156 -8.08 -5.70 1.53
C THR A 156 -6.64 -6.18 1.43
N PHE A 157 -5.69 -5.25 1.30
CA PHE A 157 -4.25 -5.57 1.30
C PHE A 157 -3.81 -6.21 2.61
N THR A 158 -4.35 -5.75 3.75
CA THR A 158 -4.07 -6.36 5.04
C THR A 158 -4.57 -7.80 5.10
N LEU A 159 -5.80 -8.11 4.66
CA LEU A 159 -6.30 -9.49 4.64
C LEU A 159 -5.39 -10.39 3.79
N CYS A 160 -5.02 -9.93 2.60
CA CYS A 160 -4.09 -10.68 1.75
C CYS A 160 -2.73 -10.88 2.39
N PHE A 161 -2.19 -9.86 3.09
CA PHE A 161 -0.95 -9.99 3.82
C PHE A 161 -1.02 -11.01 4.97
N LEU A 162 -2.10 -11.01 5.74
CA LEU A 162 -2.26 -11.89 6.89
C LEU A 162 -2.46 -13.36 6.50
N PHE A 163 -3.19 -13.64 5.43
CA PHE A 163 -3.60 -15.00 5.07
C PHE A 163 -2.87 -15.59 3.86
N ARG A 164 -2.23 -14.77 3.03
CA ARG A 164 -1.70 -15.19 1.72
C ARG A 164 -0.27 -14.74 1.44
N ARG A 165 0.46 -14.20 2.43
CA ARG A 165 1.92 -14.06 2.33
C ARG A 165 2.54 -15.41 1.96
N GLU A 166 3.53 -15.42 1.06
CA GLU A 166 4.23 -16.63 0.57
C GLU A 166 3.43 -17.54 -0.39
N SER A 167 2.21 -17.17 -0.77
CA SER A 167 1.45 -17.87 -1.83
C SER A 167 1.72 -17.28 -3.22
N SER A 168 1.30 -17.97 -4.28
CA SER A 168 1.38 -17.47 -5.68
C SER A 168 0.50 -16.24 -5.96
N GLY A 169 -0.27 -15.77 -4.97
CA GLY A 169 -1.13 -14.60 -5.07
C GLY A 169 -2.36 -14.72 -4.17
N CYS A 170 -2.89 -13.57 -3.73
CA CYS A 170 -4.16 -13.49 -3.04
C CYS A 170 -5.30 -13.28 -4.05
N ASN A 171 -5.94 -14.37 -4.44
CA ASN A 171 -7.06 -14.35 -5.38
C ASN A 171 -8.35 -13.91 -4.68
N ILE A 172 -8.95 -12.84 -5.17
CA ILE A 172 -10.20 -12.27 -4.68
C ILE A 172 -11.11 -11.92 -5.86
N GLU A 173 -12.36 -11.61 -5.56
CA GLU A 173 -13.30 -11.05 -6.53
C GLU A 173 -13.84 -9.72 -5.99
N ILE A 174 -13.81 -8.68 -6.82
CA ILE A 174 -14.34 -7.35 -6.47
C ILE A 174 -15.41 -7.01 -7.49
N ASN A 175 -16.68 -6.93 -7.07
CA ASN A 175 -17.83 -6.64 -7.93
C ASN A 175 -17.84 -7.50 -9.21
N GLY A 176 -17.63 -8.82 -9.09
CA GLY A 176 -17.58 -9.73 -10.23
C GLY A 176 -16.28 -9.68 -11.04
N CYS A 177 -15.28 -8.91 -10.63
CA CYS A 177 -13.95 -8.86 -11.27
C CYS A 177 -12.95 -9.77 -10.54
N PRO A 178 -12.57 -10.92 -11.12
CA PRO A 178 -11.50 -11.74 -10.58
C PRO A 178 -10.18 -10.98 -10.57
N THR A 179 -9.50 -11.00 -9.43
CA THR A 179 -8.33 -10.17 -9.17
C THR A 179 -7.31 -10.95 -8.36
N THR A 180 -6.06 -10.87 -8.76
CA THR A 180 -4.95 -11.40 -7.97
C THR A 180 -4.20 -10.23 -7.33
N ILE A 181 -4.01 -10.28 -6.02
CA ILE A 181 -3.17 -9.33 -5.28
C ILE A 181 -1.82 -10.00 -5.01
N THR A 182 -0.75 -9.35 -5.44
CA THR A 182 0.62 -9.74 -5.12
C THR A 182 0.97 -9.23 -3.73
N VAL A 183 1.63 -10.07 -2.93
CA VAL A 183 2.00 -9.78 -1.54
C VAL A 183 3.46 -10.17 -1.33
N TYR A 184 4.29 -9.24 -0.88
CA TYR A 184 5.63 -9.53 -0.38
C TYR A 184 5.78 -8.99 1.04
N ASP A 185 6.36 -9.80 1.92
CA ASP A 185 6.72 -9.39 3.26
C ASP A 185 8.11 -8.74 3.30
N PHE A 186 8.38 -8.05 4.40
CA PHE A 186 9.70 -7.56 4.74
C PHE A 186 10.02 -8.00 6.16
N ARG A 187 11.07 -8.82 6.31
CA ARG A 187 11.48 -9.35 7.61
C ARG A 187 12.58 -8.47 8.20
N TYR A 188 12.31 -7.84 9.34
CA TYR A 188 13.23 -6.91 10.00
C TYR A 188 13.10 -6.99 11.52
N ASN A 189 14.22 -7.15 12.24
CA ASN A 189 14.26 -7.23 13.71
C ASN A 189 13.16 -8.12 14.32
N ASN A 190 13.06 -9.37 13.85
CA ASN A 190 12.05 -10.37 14.25
C ASN A 190 10.59 -9.98 13.99
N LYS A 191 10.34 -8.95 13.16
CA LYS A 191 9.00 -8.55 12.71
C LYS A 191 8.81 -8.94 11.25
N ILE A 192 7.57 -9.30 10.93
CA ILE A 192 7.11 -9.51 9.56
C ILE A 192 6.24 -8.31 9.21
N LEU A 193 6.73 -7.48 8.31
CA LEU A 193 6.14 -6.19 7.92
C LEU A 193 5.65 -6.25 6.48
N VAL A 194 4.79 -5.31 6.09
CA VAL A 194 4.39 -5.19 4.69
C VAL A 194 5.58 -4.67 3.87
N GLY A 195 6.07 -5.49 2.94
CA GLY A 195 7.06 -5.11 1.95
C GLY A 195 6.38 -4.45 0.76
N THR A 196 5.53 -5.17 0.03
CA THR A 196 4.69 -4.51 -0.98
C THR A 196 3.42 -5.32 -1.20
N VAL A 197 2.33 -4.63 -1.51
CA VAL A 197 1.05 -5.24 -1.83
C VAL A 197 0.41 -4.44 -2.95
N TYR A 198 -0.02 -5.10 -4.02
CA TYR A 198 -0.67 -4.44 -5.15
C TYR A 198 -1.51 -5.41 -5.98
N PRO A 199 -2.61 -4.97 -6.59
CA PRO A 199 -3.34 -5.79 -7.54
C PRO A 199 -2.53 -5.96 -8.82
N HIS A 200 -2.58 -7.14 -9.41
CA HIS A 200 -2.04 -7.37 -10.74
C HIS A 200 -3.10 -7.99 -11.65
N ILE A 201 -3.02 -7.62 -12.93
CA ILE A 201 -3.88 -8.19 -13.97
C ILE A 201 -3.07 -9.27 -14.68
N GLU A 202 -3.30 -10.54 -14.33
CA GLU A 202 -2.74 -11.66 -15.07
C GLU A 202 -3.05 -11.49 -16.57
N THR A 203 -2.06 -11.75 -17.43
CA THR A 203 -2.35 -12.12 -18.80
C THR A 203 -3.04 -13.47 -18.74
N MET A 204 -4.32 -13.55 -19.10
CA MET A 204 -4.85 -14.85 -19.52
C MET A 204 -4.00 -15.31 -20.70
N THR A 205 -3.14 -16.29 -20.49
CA THR A 205 -2.58 -17.06 -21.58
C THR A 205 -3.77 -17.74 -22.25
N LYS A 206 -4.04 -17.34 -23.51
CA LYS A 206 -4.94 -18.09 -24.38
C LYS A 206 -4.41 -19.50 -24.58
#